data_AF-A0A9D2QXF8-F1
#
_entry.id   AF-A0A9D2QXF8-F1
#
_cell.length_a   1.000
_cell.length_b   1.000
_cell.length_c   1.000
_cell.angle_alpha   90.00
_cell.angle_beta   90.00
_cell.angle_gamma   90.00
#
_symmetry.space_group_name_H-M   'P 1'
#
loop_
_entity.id
_entity.type
_entity.pdbx_description
1 polymer ?
#
loop_
_entity_poly.entity_id
_entity_poly.type
_entity_poly.pdbx_seq_one_letter_code
_entity_poly.pdbx_strand_id
1 'polypeptide(L)'
;MTDKVRDLRSALRRLESMPGQLITTKVEVDPMAELAGVYRHVGAGGTVMRPTKEGPAMIFENVKGHPGAKVAIGLLASRKRVAALLDTQPEDLGKLLCRCAENPVQPVVTDKKPLCQEVVHLAEDPEKWL
;
A
#
# COMPACT_ATOMS: atom_id res chain seq x y z
N MET A 1 9.74 4.28 19.98
CA MET A 1 9.37 5.36 19.04
C MET A 1 8.89 4.70 17.77
N THR A 2 7.61 4.81 17.42
CA THR A 2 7.10 4.33 16.13
C THR A 2 7.66 5.22 15.02
N ASP A 3 8.31 4.62 14.03
CA ASP A 3 8.87 5.34 12.88
C ASP A 3 7.79 6.21 12.21
N LYS A 4 8.11 7.50 12.00
CA LYS A 4 7.23 8.42 11.27
C LYS A 4 7.03 7.92 9.83
N VAL A 5 5.77 7.75 9.43
CA VAL A 5 5.42 7.34 8.05
C VAL A 5 5.78 8.48 7.09
N ARG A 6 6.64 8.20 6.12
CA ARG A 6 7.11 9.16 5.10
C ARG A 6 7.16 8.57 3.69
N ASP A 7 7.07 7.25 3.57
CA ASP A 7 7.11 6.51 2.33
C ASP A 7 6.35 5.19 2.49
N LEU A 8 6.20 4.42 1.40
CA LEU A 8 5.47 3.16 1.43
C LEU A 8 6.14 2.12 2.37
N ARG A 9 7.47 2.05 2.43
CA ARG A 9 8.17 1.04 3.25
C ARG A 9 7.99 1.32 4.75
N SER A 10 8.03 2.59 5.16
CA SER A 10 7.73 3.01 6.54
C SER A 10 6.24 2.82 6.88
N ALA A 11 5.32 3.06 5.93
CA ALA A 11 3.92 2.70 6.10
C ALA A 11 3.73 1.19 6.34
N LEU A 12 4.37 0.34 5.54
CA LEU A 12 4.31 -1.11 5.72
C LEU A 12 4.87 -1.57 7.08
N ARG A 13 6.01 -1.03 7.53
CA ARG A 13 6.55 -1.30 8.88
C ARG A 13 5.58 -0.89 9.99
N ARG A 14 4.89 0.24 9.82
CA ARG A 14 3.84 0.69 10.75
C ARG A 14 2.66 -0.28 10.81
N LEU A 15 2.26 -0.86 9.68
CA LEU A 15 1.19 -1.85 9.61
C LEU A 15 1.61 -3.22 10.16
N GLU A 16 2.85 -3.64 9.91
CA GLU A 16 3.44 -4.86 10.45
C GLU A 16 3.46 -4.85 11.98
N SER A 17 3.72 -3.68 12.58
CA SER A 17 3.66 -3.50 14.04
C SER A 17 2.23 -3.53 14.61
N MET A 18 1.19 -3.62 13.77
CA MET A 18 -0.22 -3.62 14.19
C MET A 18 -0.83 -5.00 13.92
N PRO A 19 -1.12 -5.80 14.95
CA PRO A 19 -1.68 -7.14 14.79
C PRO A 19 -2.89 -7.16 13.85
N GLY A 20 -2.82 -8.00 12.82
CA GLY A 20 -3.89 -8.19 11.83
C GLY A 20 -4.08 -7.03 10.84
N GLN A 21 -3.13 -6.10 10.70
CA GLN A 21 -3.22 -5.02 9.69
C GLN A 21 -2.39 -5.25 8.43
N LEU A 22 -1.45 -6.19 8.46
CA LEU A 22 -0.66 -6.59 7.30
C LEU A 22 -0.48 -8.11 7.30
N ILE A 23 -0.66 -8.72 6.13
CA ILE A 23 -0.30 -10.12 5.87
C ILE A 23 0.50 -10.21 4.57
N THR A 24 1.29 -11.28 4.43
CA THR A 24 2.04 -11.56 3.21
C THR A 24 1.83 -13.01 2.78
N THR A 25 1.97 -13.28 1.48
CA THR A 25 1.94 -14.65 0.95
C THR A 25 2.99 -14.84 -0.13
N LYS A 26 3.60 -16.04 -0.16
CA LYS A 26 4.54 -16.49 -1.20
C LYS A 26 3.90 -17.44 -2.21
N VAL A 27 2.64 -17.80 -2.01
CA VAL A 27 1.88 -18.58 -2.99
C VAL A 27 1.80 -17.76 -4.27
N GLU A 28 2.10 -18.38 -5.41
CA GLU A 28 1.98 -17.72 -6.71
C GLU A 28 0.55 -17.25 -6.94
N VAL A 29 0.41 -16.04 -7.47
CA VAL A 29 -0.88 -15.48 -7.87
C VAL A 29 -0.83 -14.99 -9.30
N ASP A 30 -1.89 -15.25 -10.06
CA ASP A 30 -2.11 -14.65 -11.36
C ASP A 30 -2.58 -13.18 -11.17
N PRO A 31 -1.84 -12.18 -11.69
CA PRO A 31 -2.29 -10.80 -11.61
C PRO A 31 -3.58 -10.58 -12.40
N MET A 32 -3.89 -11.44 -13.38
CA MET A 32 -5.11 -11.38 -14.17
C MET A 32 -6.27 -11.99 -13.38
N ALA A 33 -7.08 -11.12 -12.78
CA ALA A 33 -8.31 -11.42 -12.04
C ALA A 33 -8.13 -12.22 -10.73
N GLU A 34 -7.23 -13.20 -10.64
CA GLU A 34 -7.07 -14.04 -9.44
C GLU A 34 -6.67 -13.21 -8.21
N LEU A 35 -5.66 -12.34 -8.32
CA LEU A 35 -5.23 -11.48 -7.22
C LEU A 35 -6.38 -10.68 -6.61
N ALA A 36 -7.18 -10.03 -7.45
CA ALA A 36 -8.35 -9.27 -7.02
C ALA A 36 -9.44 -10.20 -6.46
N GLY A 37 -9.63 -11.37 -7.06
CA GLY A 37 -10.55 -12.41 -6.60
C GLY A 37 -10.22 -12.93 -5.20
N VAL A 38 -8.94 -13.19 -4.92
CA VAL A 38 -8.46 -13.54 -3.58
C VAL A 38 -8.72 -12.38 -2.62
N TYR A 39 -8.33 -11.16 -2.99
CA TYR A 39 -8.45 -10.02 -2.07
C TYR A 39 -9.90 -9.63 -1.76
N ARG A 40 -10.87 -9.92 -2.66
CA ARG A 40 -12.31 -9.80 -2.39
C ARG A 40 -12.71 -10.48 -1.08
N HIS A 41 -12.24 -11.70 -0.86
CA HIS A 41 -12.58 -12.49 0.32
C HIS A 41 -11.74 -12.11 1.55
N VAL A 42 -10.54 -11.55 1.34
CA VAL A 42 -9.61 -11.17 2.40
C VAL A 42 -9.97 -9.83 3.03
N GLY A 43 -10.13 -8.78 2.21
CA GLY A 43 -10.17 -7.42 2.74
C GLY A 43 -10.69 -6.31 1.83
N ALA A 44 -11.30 -6.61 0.67
CA ALA A 44 -11.77 -5.57 -0.25
C ALA A 44 -12.89 -4.70 0.34
N GLY A 45 -13.84 -5.29 1.05
CA GLY A 45 -14.92 -4.60 1.77
C GLY A 45 -15.82 -3.71 0.90
N GLY A 46 -16.42 -2.68 1.53
CA GLY A 46 -17.19 -1.63 0.87
C GLY A 46 -18.39 -2.13 0.05
N THR A 47 -18.49 -1.63 -1.18
CA THR A 47 -19.56 -1.95 -2.14
C THR A 47 -19.26 -3.17 -3.00
N VAL A 48 -18.13 -3.86 -2.79
CA VAL A 48 -17.80 -5.09 -3.52
C VAL A 48 -18.89 -6.14 -3.30
N MET A 49 -19.20 -6.91 -4.34
CA MET A 49 -20.24 -7.94 -4.30
C MET A 49 -19.94 -8.97 -3.21
N ARG A 50 -20.96 -9.33 -2.43
CA ARG A 50 -20.81 -10.29 -1.32
C ARG A 50 -20.54 -11.70 -1.85
N PRO A 51 -19.76 -12.54 -1.14
CA PRO A 51 -19.12 -12.26 0.15
C PRO A 51 -17.91 -11.33 -0.01
N THR A 52 -17.75 -10.41 0.94
CA THR A 52 -16.61 -9.51 1.10
C THR A 52 -16.56 -9.01 2.55
N LYS A 53 -15.41 -8.53 3.01
CA LYS A 53 -15.23 -7.95 4.36
C LYS A 53 -14.08 -6.96 4.38
N GLU A 54 -14.02 -6.14 5.42
CA GLU A 54 -12.78 -5.45 5.78
C GLU A 54 -11.75 -6.47 6.27
N GLY A 55 -10.47 -6.23 5.97
CA GLY A 55 -9.37 -7.10 6.37
C GLY A 55 -8.01 -6.39 6.39
N PRO A 56 -6.91 -7.16 6.51
CA PRO A 56 -5.56 -6.63 6.48
C PRO A 56 -5.21 -6.07 5.09
N ALA A 57 -4.22 -5.18 5.04
CA ALA A 57 -3.47 -4.99 3.80
C ALA A 57 -2.71 -6.28 3.48
N MET A 58 -2.52 -6.59 2.20
CA MET A 58 -1.90 -7.84 1.76
C MET A 58 -0.77 -7.59 0.78
N ILE A 59 0.33 -8.33 0.94
CA ILE A 59 1.43 -8.36 -0.03
C ILE A 59 1.49 -9.75 -0.67
N PHE A 60 1.34 -9.80 -1.99
CA PHE A 60 1.66 -10.97 -2.80
C PHE A 60 3.14 -10.89 -3.19
N GLU A 61 3.94 -11.85 -2.72
CA GLU A 61 5.39 -11.87 -2.95
C GLU A 61 5.81 -12.63 -4.20
N ASN A 62 4.90 -13.39 -4.81
CA ASN A 62 5.14 -14.19 -6.00
C ASN A 62 4.02 -13.97 -7.02
N VAL A 63 4.33 -13.25 -8.09
CA VAL A 63 3.36 -12.88 -9.13
C VAL A 63 3.73 -13.60 -10.43
N LYS A 64 2.79 -14.38 -10.95
CA LYS A 64 2.96 -15.17 -12.16
C LYS A 64 3.39 -14.27 -13.33
N GLY A 65 4.44 -14.67 -14.04
CA GLY A 65 4.99 -13.91 -15.17
C GLY A 65 5.80 -12.67 -14.78
N HIS A 66 5.95 -12.34 -13.49
CA HIS A 66 6.69 -11.15 -13.04
C HIS A 66 7.71 -11.48 -11.94
N PRO A 67 8.83 -12.15 -12.28
CA PRO A 67 9.84 -12.56 -11.30
C PRO A 67 10.40 -11.37 -10.52
N GLY A 68 10.42 -11.49 -9.19
CA GLY A 68 10.93 -10.45 -8.29
C GLY A 68 9.96 -9.29 -8.02
N ALA A 69 8.85 -9.18 -8.76
CA ALA A 69 7.81 -8.21 -8.48
C ALA A 69 6.96 -8.63 -7.27
N LYS A 70 6.50 -7.66 -6.50
CA LYS A 70 5.56 -7.84 -5.39
C LYS A 70 4.39 -6.87 -5.53
N VAL A 71 3.20 -7.29 -5.16
CA VAL A 71 1.99 -6.44 -5.20
C VAL A 71 1.46 -6.23 -3.79
N ALA A 72 1.37 -4.96 -3.37
CA ALA A 72 0.69 -4.56 -2.15
C ALA A 72 -0.73 -4.07 -2.47
N ILE A 73 -1.74 -4.58 -1.77
CA ILE A 73 -3.15 -4.23 -1.97
C ILE A 73 -3.84 -3.93 -0.63
N GLY A 74 -4.82 -3.02 -0.69
CA GLY A 74 -5.70 -2.75 0.44
C GLY A 74 -5.12 -1.86 1.53
N LEU A 75 -4.01 -1.16 1.28
CA LEU A 75 -3.36 -0.25 2.24
C LEU A 75 -4.34 0.75 2.85
N LEU A 76 -5.31 1.25 2.08
CA LEU A 76 -6.30 2.24 2.53
C LEU A 76 -7.72 1.67 2.74
N ALA A 77 -7.90 0.35 2.62
CA ALA A 77 -9.22 -0.32 2.69
C ALA A 77 -9.77 -0.50 4.13
N SER A 78 -9.34 0.34 5.08
CA SER A 78 -9.84 0.36 6.46
C SER A 78 -9.63 1.74 7.05
N ARG A 79 -10.67 2.31 7.64
CA ARG A 79 -10.59 3.61 8.31
C ARG A 79 -9.59 3.59 9.48
N LYS A 80 -9.57 2.49 10.25
CA LYS A 80 -8.63 2.28 11.36
C LYS A 80 -7.18 2.31 10.86
N ARG A 81 -6.92 1.65 9.74
CA ARG A 81 -5.60 1.60 9.13
C ARG A 81 -5.13 2.96 8.63
N VAL A 82 -5.98 3.67 7.89
CA VAL A 82 -5.66 5.01 7.38
C VAL A 82 -5.37 5.98 8.53
N ALA A 83 -6.15 5.92 9.62
CA ALA A 83 -5.91 6.74 10.80
C ALA A 83 -4.54 6.46 11.44
N ALA A 84 -4.14 5.18 11.55
CA ALA A 84 -2.83 4.82 12.07
C ALA A 84 -1.66 5.26 11.16
N LEU A 85 -1.87 5.29 9.84
CA LEU A 85 -0.88 5.80 8.87
C LEU A 85 -0.73 7.33 8.94
N LEU A 86 -1.80 8.04 9.29
CA LEU A 86 -1.82 9.49 9.46
C LEU A 86 -1.65 9.93 10.93
N ASP A 87 -1.25 9.00 11.81
CA ASP A 87 -1.00 9.24 13.23
C ASP A 87 -2.15 9.95 13.95
N THR A 88 -3.37 9.46 13.74
CA THR A 88 -4.58 10.02 14.36
C THR A 88 -5.57 8.93 14.76
N GLN A 89 -6.66 9.33 15.42
CA GLN A 89 -7.78 8.45 15.72
C GLN A 89 -8.74 8.36 14.53
N PRO A 90 -9.40 7.20 14.30
CA PRO A 90 -10.33 7.04 13.18
C PRO A 90 -11.45 8.09 13.15
N GLU A 91 -11.92 8.54 14.30
CA GLU A 91 -13.01 9.50 14.46
C GLU A 91 -12.58 10.91 14.02
N ASP A 92 -11.30 11.25 14.16
CA ASP A 92 -10.74 12.57 13.84
C ASP A 92 -10.17 12.68 12.44
N LEU A 93 -10.14 11.59 11.67
CA LEU A 93 -9.53 11.53 10.34
C LEU A 93 -10.00 12.64 9.39
N GLY A 94 -11.31 12.88 9.34
CA GLY A 94 -11.88 13.94 8.48
C GLY A 94 -11.45 15.33 8.93
N LYS A 95 -11.46 15.59 10.24
CA LYS A 95 -11.03 16.89 10.81
C LYS A 95 -9.55 17.13 10.55
N LEU A 96 -8.71 16.10 10.67
CA LEU A 96 -7.29 16.17 10.35
C LEU A 96 -7.08 16.60 8.89
N LEU A 97 -7.74 15.92 7.95
CA LEU A 97 -7.61 16.22 6.52
C LEU A 97 -8.07 17.65 6.19
N CYS A 98 -9.17 18.14 6.79
CA CYS A 98 -9.60 19.53 6.61
C CYS A 98 -8.52 20.53 7.07
N ARG A 99 -7.99 20.36 8.28
CA ARG A 99 -6.93 21.25 8.81
C ARG A 99 -5.66 21.22 7.95
N CYS A 100 -5.29 20.06 7.42
CA CYS A 100 -4.15 19.91 6.51
C CYS A 100 -4.38 20.65 5.19
N ALA A 101 -5.60 20.64 4.65
CA ALA A 101 -5.94 21.35 3.43
C ALA A 101 -5.93 22.88 3.60
N GLU A 102 -6.28 23.38 4.80
CA GLU A 102 -6.20 24.81 5.14
C GLU A 102 -4.76 25.31 5.28
N ASN A 103 -3.81 24.43 5.61
CA ASN A 103 -2.42 24.78 5.90
C ASN A 103 -1.43 23.85 5.16
N PRO A 104 -1.40 23.87 3.81
CA PRO A 104 -0.56 22.97 3.04
C PRO A 104 0.93 23.32 3.21
N VAL A 105 1.76 22.29 3.39
CA VAL A 105 3.22 22.41 3.35
C VAL A 105 3.68 22.14 1.91
N GLN A 106 4.34 23.11 1.29
CA GLN A 106 4.85 22.97 -0.08
C GLN A 106 5.96 21.90 -0.14
N PRO A 107 5.99 21.08 -1.21
CA PRO A 107 7.10 20.17 -1.43
C PRO A 107 8.41 20.94 -1.63
N VAL A 108 9.53 20.30 -1.29
CA VAL A 108 10.87 20.88 -1.45
C VAL A 108 11.68 20.00 -2.39
N VAL A 109 12.35 20.62 -3.35
CA VAL A 109 13.30 19.93 -4.25
C VAL A 109 14.56 19.58 -3.46
N THR A 110 15.12 18.40 -3.71
CA THR A 110 16.33 17.93 -3.03
C THR A 110 17.31 17.31 -4.01
N ASP A 111 18.61 17.57 -3.80
CA ASP A 111 19.70 16.95 -4.55
C ASP A 111 20.08 15.56 -4.00
N LYS A 112 19.41 15.10 -2.94
CA LYS A 112 19.61 13.75 -2.41
C LYS A 112 19.19 12.74 -3.48
N LYS A 113 20.03 11.73 -3.72
CA LYS A 113 19.72 10.63 -4.64
C LYS A 113 18.36 10.02 -4.26
N PRO A 114 17.33 10.12 -5.11
CA PRO A 114 15.99 9.68 -4.75
C PRO A 114 15.88 8.16 -4.88
N LEU A 115 15.29 7.50 -3.87
CA LEU A 115 15.10 6.04 -3.86
C LEU A 115 14.21 5.56 -5.02
N CYS A 116 13.31 6.41 -5.53
CA CYS A 116 12.46 6.06 -6.66
C CYS A 116 13.20 6.00 -8.01
N GLN A 117 14.48 6.40 -8.08
CA GLN A 117 15.31 6.35 -9.29
C GLN A 117 16.49 5.36 -9.14
N GLU A 118 16.37 4.37 -8.25
CA GLU A 118 17.38 3.30 -8.10
C GLU A 118 17.51 2.43 -9.36
N VAL A 119 16.42 2.26 -10.10
CA VAL A 119 16.36 1.51 -11.37
C VAL A 119 15.70 2.42 -12.42
N VAL A 120 16.35 2.54 -13.57
CA VAL A 120 15.87 3.35 -14.71
C VAL A 120 15.78 2.43 -15.92
N HIS A 121 14.62 2.41 -16.57
CA HIS A 121 14.39 1.72 -17.83
C HIS A 121 14.14 2.79 -18.91
N LEU A 122 14.99 2.80 -19.92
CA LEU A 122 14.89 3.72 -21.05
C LEU A 122 14.16 3.06 -22.21
N ALA A 123 13.63 3.87 -23.13
CA ALA A 123 12.89 3.36 -24.29
C ALA A 123 13.79 2.55 -25.23
N GLU A 124 15.10 2.83 -25.25
CA GLU A 124 16.07 2.07 -26.04
C GLU A 124 16.49 0.75 -25.39
N ASP A 125 16.12 0.53 -24.11
CA ASP A 125 16.43 -0.74 -23.45
C ASP A 125 15.64 -1.87 -24.11
N PRO A 126 16.27 -3.03 -24.39
CA PRO A 126 15.53 -4.19 -24.86
C PRO A 126 14.48 -4.59 -23.81
N GLU A 127 13.27 -4.94 -24.27
CA GLU A 127 12.20 -5.40 -23.39
C GLU A 127 12.68 -6.62 -22.58
N LYS A 128 12.95 -6.39 -21.29
CA LYS A 128 13.45 -7.43 -20.36
C LYS A 128 12.35 -8.00 -19.45
N TRP A 129 11.08 -7.62 -19.66
CA TRP A 129 10.02 -7.80 -18.65
C TRP A 129 8.65 -8.24 -19.19
N LEU A 130 8.61 -8.90 -20.35
CA LEU A 130 7.49 -9.76 -20.75
C LEU A 130 7.87 -11.23 -20.55
#